data_AF-A0A524AV56-F1
#
_entry.id   AF-A0A524AV56-F1
#
_cell.length_a   1.000
_cell.length_b   1.000
_cell.length_c   1.000
_cell.angle_alpha   90.00
_cell.angle_beta   90.00
_cell.angle_gamma   90.00
#
_symmetry.space_group_name_H-M   'P 1'
#
loop_
_entity.id
_entity.type
_entity.pdbx_description
1 polymer ?
#
loop_
_entity_poly.entity_id
_entity_poly.type
_entity_poly.pdbx_seq_one_letter_code
_entity_poly.pdbx_strand_id
1 'polypeptide(L)'
;QGGDPTGTGSGGPGYTVPAEIQLPHVEGAIAMARLGDQVNPSRASSGSQFYITLAPTPFLDEGYTAFGQVIEGMEVVQSIAIGDVIEKITIAEE
;
A
#
# COMPACT_ATOMS: atom_id res chain seq x y z
N GLN A 1 -0.10 -6.78 -2.82
CA GLN A 1 0.91 -5.72 -2.61
C GLN A 1 1.69 -5.54 -3.90
N GLY A 2 2.02 -4.30 -4.25
CA GLY A 2 2.78 -3.94 -5.45
C GLY A 2 3.58 -2.65 -5.27
N GLY A 3 3.99 -2.01 -6.37
CA GLY A 3 4.68 -0.72 -6.36
C GLY A 3 6.21 -0.80 -6.17
N ASP A 4 6.82 -1.98 -6.33
CA ASP A 4 8.26 -2.14 -6.46
C ASP A 4 8.65 -2.15 -7.96
N PRO A 5 9.41 -1.16 -8.47
CA PRO A 5 9.84 -1.12 -9.87
C PRO A 5 10.67 -2.33 -10.32
N THR A 6 11.29 -3.05 -9.38
CA THR A 6 12.08 -4.25 -9.65
C THR A 6 11.25 -5.53 -9.60
N GLY A 7 10.03 -5.49 -9.04
CA GLY A 7 9.18 -6.66 -8.83
C GLY A 7 9.70 -7.67 -7.81
N THR A 8 10.70 -7.30 -6.99
CA THR A 8 11.35 -8.23 -6.03
C THR A 8 10.77 -8.17 -4.62
N GLY A 9 9.98 -7.14 -4.32
CA GLY A 9 9.50 -6.80 -2.98
C GLY A 9 10.51 -6.01 -2.14
N SER A 10 11.74 -5.83 -2.62
CA SER A 10 12.83 -5.15 -1.90
C SER A 10 13.26 -3.82 -2.53
N GLY A 11 12.75 -3.49 -3.72
CA GLY A 11 13.05 -2.24 -4.39
C GLY A 11 12.15 -1.08 -3.95
N GLY A 12 12.46 0.09 -4.47
CA GLY A 12 11.77 1.34 -4.17
C GLY A 12 12.52 2.53 -4.77
N PRO A 13 12.07 3.77 -4.52
CA PRO A 13 12.58 4.96 -5.18
C PRO A 13 13.81 5.57 -4.48
N GLY A 14 14.39 4.88 -3.49
CA GLY A 14 15.54 5.37 -2.73
C GLY A 14 15.21 6.29 -1.55
N TYR A 15 13.93 6.44 -1.20
CA TYR A 15 13.47 7.22 -0.04
C TYR A 15 12.29 6.55 0.68
N THR A 16 12.02 7.03 1.89
CA THR A 16 10.86 6.70 2.72
C THR A 16 10.07 7.95 3.07
N VAL A 17 8.81 7.80 3.44
CA VAL A 17 7.93 8.88 3.93
C VAL A 17 7.65 8.66 5.42
N PRO A 18 7.54 9.71 6.25
CA PRO A 18 7.13 9.56 7.64
C PRO A 18 5.82 8.77 7.79
N ALA A 19 5.64 8.12 8.93
CA ALA A 19 4.44 7.36 9.22
C ALA A 19 3.26 8.30 9.53
N GLU A 20 2.09 8.05 8.93
CA GLU A 20 0.85 8.81 9.14
C GLU A 20 -0.27 7.85 9.58
N ILE A 21 -0.01 7.12 10.67
CA ILE A 21 -0.84 6.02 11.15
C ILE A 21 -2.06 6.58 11.90
N GLN A 22 -3.16 6.76 11.18
CA GLN A 22 -4.39 7.38 11.71
C GLN A 22 -5.69 6.77 11.18
N LEU A 23 -5.65 6.16 9.99
CA LEU A 23 -6.83 5.64 9.30
C LEU A 23 -6.93 4.12 9.41
N PRO A 24 -8.16 3.58 9.48
CA PRO A 24 -8.38 2.14 9.58
C PRO A 24 -8.22 1.45 8.22
N HIS A 25 -7.85 0.17 8.26
CA HIS A 25 -7.80 -0.70 7.10
C HIS A 25 -9.14 -1.40 6.91
N VAL A 26 -10.10 -0.67 6.33
CA VAL A 26 -11.39 -1.21 5.84
C VAL A 26 -11.19 -2.04 4.57
N GLU A 27 -12.26 -2.62 4.01
CA GLU A 27 -12.20 -3.23 2.67
C GLU A 27 -11.86 -2.17 1.61
N GLY A 28 -10.91 -2.50 0.71
CA GLY A 28 -10.46 -1.60 -0.34
C GLY A 28 -9.54 -0.47 0.14
N ALA A 29 -9.10 -0.47 1.40
CA ALA A 29 -8.14 0.50 1.90
C ALA A 29 -6.82 0.40 1.13
N ILE A 30 -6.31 1.54 0.68
CA ILE A 30 -5.01 1.70 0.02
C ILE A 30 -4.03 2.19 1.09
N ALA A 31 -2.96 1.43 1.30
CA ALA A 31 -2.00 1.68 2.36
C ALA A 31 -0.57 1.43 1.92
N MET A 32 0.37 2.14 2.55
CA MET A 32 1.80 2.03 2.24
C MET A 32 2.41 0.81 2.93
N ALA A 33 3.21 0.05 2.17
CA ALA A 33 4.05 -0.99 2.75
C ALA A 33 5.22 -0.37 3.52
N ARG A 34 5.91 -1.17 4.34
CA ARG A 34 7.14 -0.77 5.03
C ARG A 34 7.96 -1.99 5.42
N LEU A 35 9.23 -1.75 5.75
CA LEU A 35 10.07 -2.73 6.45
C LEU A 35 9.57 -2.94 7.89
N GLY A 36 9.85 -4.12 8.45
CA GLY A 36 9.49 -4.47 9.82
C GLY A 36 10.24 -3.66 10.88
N ASP A 37 9.67 -3.58 12.09
CA ASP A 37 10.12 -2.69 13.17
C ASP A 37 11.59 -2.89 13.58
N GLN A 38 12.16 -4.10 13.38
CA GLN A 38 13.57 -4.37 13.67
C GLN A 38 14.54 -3.55 12.81
N VAL A 39 14.15 -3.28 11.56
CA VAL A 39 14.96 -2.50 10.59
C VAL A 39 14.45 -1.06 10.49
N ASN A 40 13.14 -0.87 10.70
CA ASN A 40 12.45 0.41 10.57
C ASN A 40 11.57 0.68 11.81
N PRO A 41 12.18 1.00 12.96
CA PRO A 41 11.45 1.22 14.22
C PRO A 41 10.58 2.47 14.20
N SER A 42 10.89 3.46 13.34
CA SER A 42 10.05 4.64 13.12
C SER A 42 8.81 4.34 12.27
N ARG A 43 8.68 3.12 11.75
CA ARG A 43 7.59 2.67 10.88
C ARG A 43 7.40 3.55 9.65
N ALA A 44 8.46 4.18 9.16
CA ALA A 44 8.42 5.00 7.96
C ALA A 44 7.86 4.20 6.78
N SER A 45 6.94 4.81 6.03
CA SER A 45 6.32 4.23 4.85
C SER A 45 7.36 4.05 3.73
N SER A 46 7.22 2.99 2.94
CA SER A 46 7.92 2.85 1.67
C SER A 46 7.63 4.06 0.78
N GLY A 47 8.59 4.48 -0.04
CA GLY A 47 8.37 5.58 -0.99
C GLY A 47 7.47 5.21 -2.18
N SER A 48 7.29 3.92 -2.49
CA SER A 48 6.51 3.50 -3.66
C SER A 48 5.67 2.24 -3.49
N GLN A 49 6.03 1.35 -2.57
CA GLN A 49 5.29 0.09 -2.40
C GLN A 49 4.02 0.33 -1.59
N PHE A 50 2.90 -0.20 -2.08
CA PHE A 50 1.58 -0.09 -1.47
C PHE A 50 0.81 -1.39 -1.60
N TYR A 51 -0.31 -1.48 -0.88
CA TYR A 51 -1.24 -2.59 -0.97
C TYR A 51 -2.68 -2.09 -0.91
N ILE A 52 -3.59 -2.95 -1.37
CA ILE A 52 -5.03 -2.78 -1.27
C ILE A 52 -5.56 -3.95 -0.44
N THR A 53 -6.39 -3.67 0.55
CA THR A 53 -6.99 -4.70 1.41
C THR A 53 -8.21 -5.34 0.72
N LEU A 54 -8.32 -6.66 0.78
CA LEU A 54 -9.46 -7.41 0.22
C LEU A 54 -10.63 -7.56 1.20
N ALA A 55 -10.42 -7.22 2.46
CA ALA A 55 -11.38 -7.27 3.55
C ALA A 55 -10.88 -6.33 4.67
N PRO A 56 -11.69 -6.01 5.69
CA PRO A 56 -11.20 -5.28 6.85
C PRO A 56 -10.05 -6.02 7.55
N THR A 57 -8.94 -5.31 7.79
CA THR A 57 -7.71 -5.85 8.40
C THR A 57 -7.26 -4.99 9.59
N PRO A 58 -8.02 -4.95 10.71
CA PRO A 58 -7.77 -4.03 11.82
C PRO A 58 -6.42 -4.27 12.54
N PHE A 59 -5.81 -5.44 12.36
CA PHE A 59 -4.48 -5.74 12.89
C PHE A 59 -3.36 -4.91 12.23
N LEU A 60 -3.66 -4.17 11.15
CA LEU A 60 -2.72 -3.26 10.48
C LEU A 60 -2.85 -1.80 10.94
N ASP A 61 -3.94 -1.43 11.63
CA ASP A 61 -4.34 -0.03 11.89
C ASP A 61 -3.31 0.76 12.69
N GLU A 62 -2.60 0.13 13.61
CA GLU A 62 -1.57 0.79 14.43
C GLU A 62 -0.16 0.67 13.84
N GLY A 63 -0.04 0.01 12.68
CA GLY A 63 1.25 -0.38 12.11
C GLY A 63 1.55 0.27 10.76
N TYR A 64 0.53 0.72 10.02
CA TYR A 64 0.68 1.10 8.61
C TYR A 64 -0.13 2.35 8.27
N THR A 65 0.38 3.12 7.31
CA THR A 65 -0.26 4.34 6.81
C THR A 65 -1.28 3.98 5.73
N ALA A 66 -2.56 3.92 6.09
CA ALA A 66 -3.65 3.98 5.13
C ALA A 66 -3.87 5.44 4.66
N PHE A 67 -4.04 5.65 3.36
CA PHE A 67 -4.11 7.00 2.77
C PHE A 67 -5.19 7.15 1.69
N GLY A 68 -5.87 6.07 1.31
CA GLY A 68 -6.94 6.10 0.33
C GLY A 68 -7.85 4.89 0.44
N GLN A 69 -8.91 4.86 -0.35
CA GLN A 69 -9.83 3.74 -0.45
C GLN A 69 -10.31 3.60 -1.88
N VAL A 70 -10.42 2.36 -2.36
CA VAL A 70 -11.07 2.04 -3.63
C VAL A 70 -12.55 2.42 -3.54
N ILE A 71 -12.99 3.33 -4.41
CA ILE A 71 -14.40 3.77 -4.49
C ILE A 71 -15.17 3.05 -5.62
N GLU A 72 -14.46 2.57 -6.64
CA GLU A 72 -15.01 1.84 -7.80
C GLU A 72 -14.02 0.76 -8.26
N GLY A 73 -14.53 -0.33 -8.84
CA GLY A 73 -13.68 -1.41 -9.39
C GLY A 73 -13.14 -2.40 -8.35
N MET A 74 -13.80 -2.57 -7.20
CA MET A 74 -13.37 -3.54 -6.18
C MET A 74 -13.41 -4.99 -6.69
N GLU A 75 -14.32 -5.30 -7.61
CA GLU A 75 -14.37 -6.59 -8.31
C GLU A 75 -13.11 -6.85 -9.13
N VAL A 76 -12.49 -5.80 -9.69
CA VAL A 76 -11.20 -5.91 -10.38
C VAL A 76 -10.12 -6.21 -9.35
N VAL A 77 -10.09 -5.47 -8.23
CA VAL A 77 -9.13 -5.69 -7.14
C VAL A 77 -9.19 -7.13 -6.62
N GLN A 78 -10.39 -7.69 -6.44
CA GLN A 78 -10.61 -9.07 -6.00
C GLN A 78 -10.14 -10.11 -7.03
N SER A 79 -10.09 -9.75 -8.31
CA SER A 79 -9.63 -10.62 -9.39
C SER A 79 -8.11 -10.59 -9.64
N ILE A 80 -7.39 -9.65 -9.02
CA ILE A 80 -5.94 -9.49 -9.20
C ILE A 80 -5.20 -10.78 -8.78
N ALA A 81 -4.30 -11.23 -9.66
CA ALA A 81 -3.45 -12.38 -9.45
C ALA A 81 -1.96 -11.99 -9.37
N ILE A 82 -1.15 -12.90 -8.82
CA ILE A 82 0.31 -12.77 -8.83
C ILE A 82 0.79 -12.71 -10.29
N GLY A 83 1.54 -11.66 -10.61
CA GLY A 83 2.06 -11.42 -11.96
C GLY A 83 1.30 -10.37 -12.76
N ASP A 84 0.14 -9.91 -12.28
CA ASP A 84 -0.56 -8.78 -12.90
C ASP A 84 0.30 -7.51 -12.83
N VAL A 85 0.28 -6.76 -13.92
CA VAL A 85 1.12 -5.57 -14.10
C VAL A 85 0.26 -4.32 -14.07
N ILE A 86 0.68 -3.33 -13.27
CA ILE A 86 0.12 -1.99 -13.33
C ILE A 86 0.72 -1.31 -14.57
N GLU A 87 -0.10 -1.15 -15.62
CA GLU A 87 0.35 -0.50 -16.86
C GLU A 87 0.44 1.02 -16.72
N LYS A 88 -0.49 1.63 -15.99
CA LYS A 88 -0.59 3.08 -15.83
C LYS A 88 -1.30 3.46 -14.54
N ILE A 89 -0.78 4.48 -13.86
CA ILE A 89 -1.46 5.20 -12.78
C ILE A 89 -1.63 6.64 -13.23
N THR A 90 -2.82 7.21 -13.03
CA THR A 90 -3.10 8.64 -13.28
C THR A 90 -3.60 9.26 -11.99
N ILE A 91 -2.99 10.37 -11.59
CA ILE A 91 -3.46 11.20 -10.48
C ILE A 91 -4.11 12.42 -11.11
N ALA A 92 -5.37 12.66 -10.77
CA ALA A 92 -6.13 13.81 -11.22
C ALA A 92 -6.64 14.57 -10.00
N GLU A 93 -6.76 15.89 -10.14
CA GLU A 93 -7.49 16.71 -9.18
C GLU A 93 -8.98 16.62 -9.53
N GLU A 94 -9.85 16.47 -8.52
CA GLU A 94 -11.31 16.54 -8.66
C GLU A 94 -11.81 17.99 -8.68
#